data_AF-A0A380DT84-F1
#
_entry.id   AF-A0A380DT84-F1
#
_cell.length_a   1.000
_cell.length_b   1.000
_cell.length_c   1.000
_cell.angle_alpha   90.00
_cell.angle_beta   90.00
_cell.angle_gamma   90.00
#
_symmetry.space_group_name_H-M   'P 1'
#
loop_
_entity.id
_entity.type
_entity.pdbx_description
1 polymer ?
#
loop_
_entity_poly.entity_id
_entity_poly.type
_entity_poly.pdbx_seq_one_letter_code
_entity_poly.pdbx_strand_id
1 'polypeptide(L)'
;MLNDQFSNEEKKKYTAPIKTFVPKSDKILSSVGKAEPAKGGNLVDISKVKLLESIIEEDKDMTKNSIDAFNKVFTYVQDSATGKERNGFYKDGSYIDHKDVPYTGAYGVVLLEGISQMMPMIKETPFNDKTQNNTTLKSWIDDGFLPLIYKGEMMDLSRGRAISRENETSHSASATVMKSLLRLSDAMDESTKAKYKKIVKTSVESDSSYKQTDYLNSYSDIDKMKSLMEDSTISTNGLTQQLKIYNDMDRVTYHNKELDFAFGLSMTSKNVARYESINGENLKGWHTGAGMSYLYNSDVKHYRDNFWATADMKRLAGTTTLENEILKDTDDKKSSKTFVGGTKFDDQHASIGMDFENQDKTLTAKKSYFILNDKIVFLGTGIKSTDSSKNPVTTIENRKANGYTLYTDDKQTTASNINDQETNSVFLESTDTKKNIGYHFLSKIKSP
;
A
#
# COMPACT_ATOMS: atom_id res chain seq x y z
N MET A 1 -11.93 -13.73 27.60
CA MET A 1 -11.62 -15.17 27.56
C MET A 1 -11.84 -15.84 28.91
N LEU A 2 -11.32 -15.30 30.01
CA LEU A 2 -11.47 -15.87 31.37
C LEU A 2 -12.48 -15.09 32.23
N ASN A 3 -13.57 -14.59 31.62
CA ASN A 3 -14.48 -13.63 32.29
C ASN A 3 -15.18 -14.21 33.53
N ASP A 4 -15.38 -15.52 33.54
CA ASP A 4 -15.98 -16.32 34.61
C ASP A 4 -14.98 -16.71 35.72
N GLN A 5 -13.67 -16.56 35.47
CA GLN A 5 -12.62 -16.91 36.44
C GLN A 5 -12.18 -15.74 37.32
N PHE A 6 -12.64 -14.52 37.02
CA PHE A 6 -12.34 -13.32 37.80
C PHE A 6 -13.62 -12.73 38.38
N SER A 7 -13.55 -12.32 39.64
CA SER A 7 -14.57 -11.47 40.24
C SER A 7 -14.64 -10.10 39.55
N ASN A 8 -15.76 -9.40 39.69
CA ASN A 8 -15.89 -8.04 39.17
C ASN A 8 -14.90 -7.05 39.81
N GLU A 9 -14.48 -7.30 41.06
CA GLU A 9 -13.46 -6.52 41.75
C GLU A 9 -12.07 -6.73 41.14
N GLU A 10 -11.70 -7.97 40.84
CA GLU A 10 -10.43 -8.28 40.16
C GLU A 10 -10.39 -7.70 38.75
N LYS A 11 -11.49 -7.82 37.99
CA LYS A 11 -11.60 -7.21 36.65
C LYS A 11 -11.28 -5.72 36.72
N LYS A 12 -11.98 -4.98 37.59
CA LYS A 12 -11.74 -3.53 37.80
C LYS A 12 -10.32 -3.23 38.27
N LYS A 13 -9.77 -4.04 39.16
CA LYS A 13 -8.39 -3.88 39.64
C LYS A 13 -7.38 -4.01 38.50
N TYR A 14 -7.57 -4.97 37.60
CA TYR A 14 -6.65 -5.24 36.50
C TYR A 14 -6.86 -4.33 35.28
N THR A 15 -8.06 -3.77 35.08
CA THR A 15 -8.32 -2.75 34.06
C THR A 15 -7.96 -1.33 34.52
N ALA A 16 -7.86 -1.07 35.84
CA ALA A 16 -7.55 0.26 36.38
C ALA A 16 -6.32 0.96 35.74
N PRO A 17 -5.19 0.28 35.44
CA PRO A 17 -4.08 0.92 34.74
C PRO A 17 -4.44 1.45 33.35
N ILE A 18 -5.38 0.81 32.63
CA ILE A 18 -5.85 1.27 31.32
C ILE A 18 -6.45 2.66 31.45
N LYS A 19 -7.28 2.92 32.46
CA LYS A 19 -7.86 4.24 32.72
C LYS A 19 -6.80 5.31 33.01
N THR A 20 -5.68 4.94 33.63
CA THR A 20 -4.54 5.85 33.87
C THR A 20 -3.81 6.18 32.57
N PHE A 21 -3.50 5.18 31.74
CA PHE A 21 -2.72 5.39 30.53
C PHE A 21 -3.54 5.89 29.33
N VAL A 22 -4.80 5.48 29.29
CA VAL A 22 -5.78 5.70 28.22
C VAL A 22 -7.10 6.22 28.84
N PRO A 23 -7.10 7.46 29.37
CA PRO A 23 -8.27 8.04 30.01
C PRO A 23 -9.41 8.39 29.03
N LYS A 24 -9.14 8.45 27.72
CA LYS A 24 -10.10 8.85 26.68
C LYS A 24 -10.03 7.92 25.48
N SER A 25 -11.18 7.63 24.89
CA SER A 25 -11.31 6.74 23.71
C SER A 25 -10.89 7.39 22.39
N ASP A 26 -10.47 8.66 22.39
CA ASP A 26 -10.11 9.39 21.16
C ASP A 26 -8.82 10.21 21.31
N LYS A 27 -7.99 9.95 22.33
CA LYS A 27 -6.71 10.66 22.52
C LYS A 27 -5.53 9.77 22.89
N ILE A 28 -4.47 9.85 22.11
CA ILE A 28 -3.18 9.20 22.41
C ILE A 28 -2.28 10.11 23.24
N LEU A 29 -1.20 9.54 23.81
CA LEU A 29 -0.17 10.25 24.58
C LEU A 29 -0.69 11.02 25.81
N SER A 30 -1.90 10.68 26.28
CA SER A 30 -2.55 11.36 27.41
C SER A 30 -1.75 11.23 28.70
N SER A 31 -1.15 10.06 28.95
CA SER A 31 -0.40 9.75 30.17
C SER A 31 0.95 10.46 30.32
N VAL A 32 1.49 10.98 29.22
CA VAL A 32 2.78 11.69 29.21
C VAL A 32 2.61 13.21 29.09
N GLY A 33 1.40 13.71 29.36
CA GLY A 33 1.08 15.14 29.33
C GLY A 33 1.05 15.75 27.92
N LYS A 34 1.00 14.93 26.87
CA LYS A 34 1.01 15.36 25.45
C LYS A 34 -0.23 14.86 24.71
N ALA A 35 -1.38 14.91 25.38
CA ALA A 35 -2.64 14.40 24.86
C ALA A 35 -2.97 15.02 23.50
N GLU A 36 -3.21 14.17 22.50
CA GLU A 36 -3.56 14.61 21.15
C GLU A 36 -4.67 13.73 20.54
N PRO A 37 -5.51 14.27 19.64
CA PRO A 37 -6.55 13.49 18.97
C PRO A 37 -5.98 12.28 18.23
N ALA A 38 -6.56 11.11 18.45
CA ALA A 38 -6.25 9.91 17.69
C ALA A 38 -6.92 9.98 16.30
N LYS A 39 -6.25 9.44 15.27
CA LYS A 39 -6.71 9.38 13.88
C LYS A 39 -6.33 8.02 13.27
N GLY A 40 -6.96 7.67 12.15
CA GLY A 40 -6.60 6.47 11.38
C GLY A 40 -6.57 5.19 12.22
N GLY A 41 -5.56 4.34 11.98
CA GLY A 41 -5.37 3.10 12.74
C GLY A 41 -5.29 3.31 14.27
N ASN A 42 -4.63 4.37 14.72
CA ASN A 42 -4.51 4.67 16.15
C ASN A 42 -5.87 4.94 16.81
N LEU A 43 -6.81 5.57 16.09
CA LEU A 43 -8.17 5.80 16.60
C LEU A 43 -8.94 4.48 16.73
N VAL A 44 -8.76 3.56 15.78
CA VAL A 44 -9.37 2.22 15.85
C VAL A 44 -8.80 1.46 17.05
N ASP A 45 -7.48 1.43 17.23
CA ASP A 45 -6.83 0.72 18.34
C ASP A 45 -7.25 1.26 19.70
N ILE A 46 -7.22 2.58 19.90
CA ILE A 46 -7.59 3.16 21.19
C ILE A 46 -9.08 2.98 21.49
N SER A 47 -9.94 3.07 20.48
CA SER A 47 -11.37 2.81 20.62
C SER A 47 -11.64 1.33 20.94
N LYS A 48 -10.88 0.40 20.34
CA LYS A 48 -10.94 -1.03 20.61
C LYS A 48 -10.52 -1.35 22.05
N VAL A 49 -9.44 -0.75 22.53
CA VAL A 49 -8.98 -0.89 23.93
C VAL A 49 -10.08 -0.47 24.89
N LYS A 50 -10.65 0.74 24.70
CA LYS A 50 -11.71 1.26 25.58
C LYS A 50 -13.02 0.50 25.45
N LEU A 51 -13.36 0.00 24.27
CA LEU A 51 -14.53 -0.85 24.07
C LEU A 51 -14.38 -2.17 24.84
N LEU A 52 -13.23 -2.84 24.75
CA LEU A 52 -12.99 -4.09 25.49
C LEU A 52 -12.97 -3.85 27.01
N GLU A 53 -12.34 -2.77 27.48
CA GLU A 53 -12.39 -2.36 28.88
C GLU A 53 -13.84 -2.15 29.35
N SER A 54 -14.65 -1.43 28.57
CA SER A 54 -16.04 -1.16 28.91
C SER A 54 -16.90 -2.42 28.99
N ILE A 55 -16.63 -3.43 28.15
CA ILE A 55 -17.31 -4.72 28.20
C ILE A 55 -16.89 -5.51 29.44
N ILE A 56 -15.60 -5.49 29.81
CA ILE A 56 -15.09 -6.18 31.01
C ILE A 56 -15.65 -5.55 32.29
N GLU A 57 -15.79 -4.23 32.32
CA GLU A 57 -16.32 -3.49 33.48
C GLU A 57 -17.85 -3.35 33.50
N GLU A 58 -18.53 -3.82 32.45
CA GLU A 58 -19.97 -3.66 32.24
C GLU A 58 -20.41 -2.17 32.27
N ASP A 59 -19.54 -1.28 31.76
CA ASP A 59 -19.76 0.17 31.73
C ASP A 59 -20.43 0.61 30.42
N LYS A 60 -21.73 0.91 30.52
CA LYS A 60 -22.57 1.31 29.39
C LYS A 60 -22.16 2.66 28.78
N ASP A 61 -21.75 3.63 29.60
CA ASP A 61 -21.39 4.97 29.13
C ASP A 61 -20.02 4.93 28.44
N MET A 62 -19.07 4.17 28.99
CA MET A 62 -17.78 3.92 28.35
C MET A 62 -17.94 3.15 27.03
N THR A 63 -18.87 2.19 26.97
CA THR A 63 -19.21 1.47 25.73
C THR A 63 -19.68 2.47 24.67
N LYS A 64 -20.66 3.31 25.00
CA LYS A 64 -21.19 4.33 24.09
C LYS A 64 -20.09 5.29 23.62
N ASN A 65 -19.31 5.85 24.55
CA ASN A 65 -18.24 6.80 24.23
C ASN A 65 -17.16 6.18 23.33
N SER A 66 -16.87 4.89 23.50
CA SER A 66 -15.88 4.17 22.67
C SER A 66 -16.41 3.91 21.26
N ILE A 67 -17.70 3.61 21.11
CA ILE A 67 -18.35 3.47 19.79
C ILE A 67 -18.44 4.83 19.09
N ASP A 68 -18.82 5.89 19.81
CA ASP A 68 -18.86 7.25 19.26
C ASP A 68 -17.47 7.72 18.82
N ALA A 69 -16.41 7.37 19.56
CA ALA A 69 -15.02 7.62 19.16
C ALA A 69 -14.61 6.82 17.92
N PHE A 70 -14.93 5.51 17.89
CA PHE A 70 -14.68 4.65 16.73
C PHE A 70 -15.35 5.20 15.47
N ASN A 71 -16.62 5.64 15.57
CA ASN A 71 -17.37 6.18 14.43
C ASN A 71 -16.73 7.42 13.79
N LYS A 72 -15.87 8.17 14.51
CA LYS A 72 -15.13 9.29 13.94
C LYS A 72 -14.13 8.85 12.84
N VAL A 73 -13.72 7.58 12.82
CA VAL A 73 -12.77 7.06 11.81
C VAL A 73 -13.33 7.22 10.39
N PHE A 74 -14.65 7.11 10.20
CA PHE A 74 -15.33 7.15 8.90
C PHE A 74 -15.44 8.56 8.28
N THR A 75 -14.65 9.52 8.78
CA THR A 75 -14.58 10.88 8.24
C THR A 75 -13.45 10.98 7.23
N TYR A 76 -13.76 11.49 6.05
CA TYR A 76 -12.72 11.80 5.05
C TYR A 76 -11.89 13.01 5.50
N VAL A 77 -10.61 12.97 5.17
CA VAL A 77 -9.70 14.10 5.31
C VAL A 77 -10.23 15.27 4.45
N GLN A 78 -10.12 16.49 4.99
CA GLN A 78 -10.54 17.71 4.31
C GLN A 78 -9.39 18.29 3.48
N ASP A 79 -9.69 18.93 2.36
CA ASP A 79 -8.67 19.51 1.45
C ASP A 79 -7.77 20.56 2.15
N SER A 80 -8.29 21.22 3.18
CA SER A 80 -7.55 22.22 4.00
C SER A 80 -6.69 21.60 5.10
N ALA A 81 -6.68 20.27 5.24
CA ALA A 81 -5.95 19.58 6.30
C ALA A 81 -4.43 19.80 6.17
N THR A 82 -3.79 20.07 7.31
CA THR A 82 -2.34 20.22 7.41
C THR A 82 -1.80 19.41 8.59
N GLY A 83 -0.50 19.10 8.57
CA GLY A 83 0.13 18.32 9.63
C GLY A 83 -0.58 16.98 9.86
N LYS A 84 -0.91 16.67 11.12
CA LYS A 84 -1.55 15.39 11.50
C LYS A 84 -3.01 15.26 11.06
N GLU A 85 -3.69 16.37 10.74
CA GLU A 85 -5.08 16.30 10.25
C GLU A 85 -5.16 15.68 8.85
N ARG A 86 -4.02 15.50 8.17
CA ARG A 86 -3.92 14.79 6.90
C ARG A 86 -3.98 13.26 7.04
N ASN A 87 -3.92 12.73 8.25
CA ASN A 87 -3.96 11.29 8.47
C ASN A 87 -5.39 10.76 8.26
N GLY A 88 -5.57 9.83 7.33
CA GLY A 88 -6.85 9.21 7.02
C GLY A 88 -7.08 9.00 5.54
N PHE A 89 -8.32 8.60 5.21
CA PHE A 89 -8.76 8.43 3.83
C PHE A 89 -9.16 9.74 3.19
N TYR A 90 -8.78 9.90 1.92
CA TYR A 90 -9.23 10.95 1.01
C TYR A 90 -10.31 10.40 0.06
N LYS A 91 -11.03 11.32 -0.59
CA LYS A 91 -12.16 10.97 -1.48
C LYS A 91 -11.73 10.21 -2.73
N ASP A 92 -10.50 10.39 -3.18
CA ASP A 92 -9.95 9.65 -4.32
C ASP A 92 -9.54 8.21 -3.94
N GLY A 93 -9.65 7.81 -2.67
CA GLY A 93 -9.23 6.50 -2.15
C GLY A 93 -7.83 6.48 -1.55
N SER A 94 -7.08 7.59 -1.64
CA SER A 94 -5.77 7.72 -1.01
C SER A 94 -5.87 7.56 0.50
N TYR A 95 -4.87 6.93 1.11
CA TYR A 95 -4.72 6.90 2.57
C TYR A 95 -3.33 7.41 2.93
N ILE A 96 -3.30 8.51 3.67
CA ILE A 96 -2.09 9.08 4.25
C ILE A 96 -2.05 8.75 5.73
N ASP A 97 -0.87 8.37 6.21
CA ASP A 97 -0.56 8.41 7.64
C ASP A 97 0.73 9.16 7.86
N HIS A 98 1.05 9.42 9.13
CA HIS A 98 2.26 10.14 9.51
C HIS A 98 2.43 11.48 8.76
N LYS A 99 1.31 12.20 8.56
CA LYS A 99 1.16 13.54 7.96
C LYS A 99 1.29 13.61 6.44
N ASP A 100 2.16 12.80 5.84
CA ASP A 100 2.47 12.90 4.41
C ASP A 100 2.95 11.60 3.76
N VAL A 101 2.81 10.45 4.43
CA VAL A 101 3.30 9.15 3.93
C VAL A 101 2.14 8.33 3.36
N PRO A 102 2.22 7.87 2.10
CA PRO A 102 1.25 6.94 1.51
C PRO A 102 1.29 5.60 2.23
N TYR A 103 0.19 5.24 2.90
CA TYR A 103 0.22 4.18 3.91
C TYR A 103 -0.95 3.20 3.89
N THR A 104 -1.73 3.17 2.80
CA THR A 104 -2.87 2.25 2.65
C THR A 104 -2.48 0.80 2.96
N GLY A 105 -1.33 0.35 2.47
CA GLY A 105 -0.83 -1.02 2.60
C GLY A 105 -0.12 -1.35 3.92
N ALA A 106 -0.10 -0.43 4.91
CA ALA A 106 0.35 -0.74 6.27
C ALA A 106 -0.60 -0.17 7.35
N TYR A 107 -0.54 1.15 7.65
CA TYR A 107 -1.46 1.72 8.65
C TYR A 107 -2.94 1.63 8.23
N GLY A 108 -3.22 1.72 6.93
CA GLY A 108 -4.56 1.43 6.40
C GLY A 108 -4.97 -0.03 6.64
N VAL A 109 -4.05 -0.99 6.47
CA VAL A 109 -4.30 -2.41 6.76
C VAL A 109 -4.62 -2.64 8.24
N VAL A 110 -3.87 -2.01 9.16
CA VAL A 110 -4.15 -2.05 10.61
C VAL A 110 -5.54 -1.49 10.91
N LEU A 111 -5.88 -0.34 10.32
CA LEU A 111 -7.19 0.29 10.43
C LEU A 111 -8.30 -0.67 9.97
N LEU A 112 -8.18 -1.24 8.77
CA LEU A 112 -9.20 -2.15 8.22
C LEU A 112 -9.34 -3.43 9.05
N GLU A 113 -8.23 -3.99 9.52
CA GLU A 113 -8.25 -5.16 10.38
C GLU A 113 -8.99 -4.87 11.69
N GLY A 114 -8.68 -3.75 12.35
CA GLY A 114 -9.38 -3.35 13.57
C GLY A 114 -10.87 -3.12 13.35
N ILE A 115 -11.26 -2.43 12.26
CA ILE A 115 -12.68 -2.26 11.88
C ILE A 115 -13.35 -3.63 11.68
N SER A 116 -12.72 -4.57 11.00
CA SER A 116 -13.29 -5.89 10.73
C SER A 116 -13.57 -6.71 12.00
N GLN A 117 -12.81 -6.46 13.07
CA GLN A 117 -12.99 -7.10 14.37
C GLN A 117 -14.03 -6.39 15.22
N MET A 118 -14.07 -5.05 15.18
CA MET A 118 -14.99 -4.25 15.98
C MET A 118 -16.41 -4.25 15.44
N MET A 119 -16.60 -4.23 14.11
CA MET A 119 -17.92 -4.09 13.50
C MET A 119 -18.91 -5.20 13.93
N PRO A 120 -18.55 -6.50 13.90
CA PRO A 120 -19.44 -7.55 14.41
C PRO A 120 -19.80 -7.36 15.90
N MET A 121 -18.85 -6.96 16.73
CA MET A 121 -19.11 -6.72 18.16
C MET A 121 -20.06 -5.55 18.38
N ILE A 122 -19.83 -4.42 17.69
CA ILE A 122 -20.64 -3.20 17.83
C ILE A 122 -22.09 -3.44 17.44
N LYS A 123 -22.35 -4.27 16.42
CA LYS A 123 -23.70 -4.62 15.97
C LYS A 123 -24.55 -5.29 17.05
N GLU A 124 -23.92 -6.08 17.91
CA GLU A 124 -24.58 -6.76 19.03
C GLU A 124 -24.83 -5.84 20.24
N THR A 125 -24.36 -4.59 20.19
CA THR A 125 -24.61 -3.59 21.25
C THR A 125 -25.90 -2.80 20.99
N PRO A 126 -26.52 -2.21 22.04
CA PRO A 126 -27.66 -1.29 21.86
C PRO A 126 -27.28 0.04 21.20
N PHE A 127 -26.00 0.28 20.92
CA PHE A 127 -25.49 1.50 20.29
C PHE A 127 -25.14 1.30 18.82
N ASN A 128 -25.62 0.21 18.20
CA ASN A 128 -25.37 -0.02 16.78
C ASN A 128 -25.93 1.12 15.91
N ASP A 129 -25.09 1.64 15.02
CA ASP A 129 -25.56 2.42 13.87
C ASP A 129 -25.65 1.46 12.68
N LYS A 130 -26.87 1.18 12.25
CA LYS A 130 -27.11 0.15 11.24
C LYS A 130 -26.68 0.56 9.83
N THR A 131 -26.42 1.85 9.57
CA THR A 131 -26.37 2.34 8.18
C THR A 131 -25.27 3.34 7.84
N GLN A 132 -24.80 4.18 8.76
CA GLN A 132 -24.02 5.37 8.36
C GLN A 132 -22.63 5.03 7.79
N ASN A 133 -21.97 3.99 8.29
CA ASN A 133 -20.55 3.75 8.01
C ASN A 133 -20.28 2.73 6.89
N ASN A 134 -21.28 1.96 6.46
CA ASN A 134 -21.10 0.89 5.48
C ASN A 134 -20.72 1.43 4.09
N THR A 135 -21.35 2.52 3.64
CA THR A 135 -21.05 3.12 2.33
C THR A 135 -19.61 3.64 2.27
N THR A 136 -19.17 4.34 3.33
CA THR A 136 -17.79 4.83 3.42
C THR A 136 -16.79 3.68 3.44
N LEU A 137 -17.04 2.64 4.25
CA LEU A 137 -16.15 1.48 4.32
C LEU A 137 -16.07 0.72 3.00
N LYS A 138 -17.19 0.57 2.28
CA LYS A 138 -17.20 -0.02 0.94
C LYS A 138 -16.35 0.79 -0.03
N SER A 139 -16.46 2.11 -0.04
CA SER A 139 -15.63 2.97 -0.88
C SER A 139 -14.15 2.83 -0.51
N TRP A 140 -13.77 2.81 0.76
CA TRP A 140 -12.36 2.59 1.14
C TRP A 140 -11.83 1.23 0.67
N ILE A 141 -12.65 0.18 0.75
CA ILE A 141 -12.27 -1.15 0.26
C ILE A 141 -12.13 -1.11 -1.27
N ASP A 142 -13.15 -0.66 -1.98
CA ASP A 142 -13.23 -0.73 -3.44
C ASP A 142 -12.28 0.25 -4.15
N ASP A 143 -12.14 1.46 -3.61
CA ASP A 143 -11.32 2.52 -4.19
C ASP A 143 -9.94 2.61 -3.56
N GLY A 144 -9.80 2.29 -2.27
CA GLY A 144 -8.56 2.45 -1.52
C GLY A 144 -7.70 1.19 -1.51
N PHE A 145 -8.25 0.05 -1.08
CA PHE A 145 -7.46 -1.17 -0.88
C PHE A 145 -7.35 -2.05 -2.13
N LEU A 146 -8.47 -2.39 -2.77
CA LEU A 146 -8.49 -3.38 -3.85
C LEU A 146 -7.62 -3.01 -5.05
N PRO A 147 -7.53 -1.74 -5.50
CA PRO A 147 -6.66 -1.40 -6.63
C PRO A 147 -5.16 -1.51 -6.32
N LEU A 148 -4.79 -1.67 -5.04
CA LEU A 148 -3.43 -1.91 -4.57
C LEU A 148 -3.13 -3.40 -4.38
N ILE A 149 -4.04 -4.32 -4.72
CA ILE A 149 -3.83 -5.76 -4.55
C ILE A 149 -3.85 -6.45 -5.91
N TYR A 150 -2.73 -7.09 -6.27
CA TYR A 150 -2.62 -7.88 -7.49
C TYR A 150 -2.04 -9.26 -7.15
N LYS A 151 -2.72 -10.33 -7.59
CA LYS A 151 -2.35 -11.75 -7.35
C LYS A 151 -1.89 -12.04 -5.91
N GLY A 152 -2.70 -11.63 -4.95
CA GLY A 152 -2.42 -11.87 -3.54
C GLY A 152 -1.32 -10.98 -2.95
N GLU A 153 -0.79 -9.99 -3.67
CA GLU A 153 0.22 -9.06 -3.17
C GLU A 153 -0.33 -7.64 -3.01
N MET A 154 -0.13 -7.04 -1.83
CA MET A 154 -0.32 -5.61 -1.61
C MET A 154 0.87 -4.85 -2.19
N MET A 155 0.62 -3.88 -3.07
CA MET A 155 1.67 -3.14 -3.76
C MET A 155 2.53 -2.34 -2.77
N ASP A 156 3.84 -2.59 -2.79
CA ASP A 156 4.83 -2.04 -1.85
C ASP A 156 4.92 -0.51 -1.88
N LEU A 157 4.53 0.12 -2.99
CA LEU A 157 4.37 1.58 -3.12
C LEU A 157 3.43 2.21 -2.08
N SER A 158 2.63 1.41 -1.37
CA SER A 158 1.68 1.86 -0.34
C SER A 158 2.02 1.42 1.08
N ARG A 159 3.16 0.75 1.29
CA ARG A 159 3.52 0.13 2.59
C ARG A 159 4.54 0.92 3.40
N GLY A 160 4.96 2.09 2.91
CA GLY A 160 5.91 2.97 3.61
C GLY A 160 7.17 2.22 4.07
N ARG A 161 7.53 2.34 5.35
CA ARG A 161 8.74 1.67 5.88
C ARG A 161 8.58 0.15 6.05
N ALA A 162 7.35 -0.38 6.00
CA ALA A 162 7.11 -1.82 6.21
C ALA A 162 7.72 -2.70 5.10
N ILE A 163 8.14 -2.11 3.97
CA ILE A 163 8.92 -2.81 2.94
C ILE A 163 10.25 -3.38 3.47
N SER A 164 10.79 -2.82 4.57
CA SER A 164 12.03 -3.31 5.18
C SER A 164 11.83 -4.40 6.23
N ARG A 165 10.59 -4.85 6.48
CA ARG A 165 10.28 -5.87 7.49
C ARG A 165 10.21 -7.23 6.82
N GLU A 166 11.12 -8.13 7.18
CA GLU A 166 11.15 -9.50 6.63
C GLU A 166 9.85 -10.26 6.89
N ASN A 167 9.29 -10.12 8.09
CA ASN A 167 8.07 -10.82 8.52
C ASN A 167 6.76 -10.14 8.06
N GLU A 168 6.84 -8.98 7.41
CA GLU A 168 5.67 -8.25 6.89
C GLU A 168 5.86 -7.99 5.39
N THR A 169 5.47 -8.98 4.59
CA THR A 169 5.61 -8.97 3.13
C THR A 169 4.39 -8.32 2.46
N SER A 170 4.51 -8.02 1.16
CA SER A 170 3.38 -7.66 0.29
C SER A 170 2.23 -8.66 0.41
N HIS A 171 2.54 -9.95 0.46
CA HIS A 171 1.55 -11.02 0.56
C HIS A 171 0.87 -11.04 1.94
N SER A 172 1.61 -10.93 3.05
CA SER A 172 1.00 -10.93 4.40
C SER A 172 0.08 -9.72 4.62
N ALA A 173 0.42 -8.57 4.04
CA ALA A 173 -0.43 -7.38 4.07
C ALA A 173 -1.74 -7.61 3.28
N SER A 174 -1.67 -8.17 2.08
CA SER A 174 -2.85 -8.57 1.30
C SER A 174 -3.70 -9.62 2.03
N ALA A 175 -3.08 -10.66 2.59
CA ALA A 175 -3.78 -11.68 3.38
C ALA A 175 -4.54 -11.08 4.58
N THR A 176 -3.96 -10.04 5.20
CA THR A 176 -4.61 -9.29 6.29
C THR A 176 -5.83 -8.50 5.79
N VAL A 177 -5.78 -7.91 4.59
CA VAL A 177 -6.96 -7.33 3.94
C VAL A 177 -8.00 -8.43 3.67
N MET A 178 -7.61 -9.57 3.09
CA MET A 178 -8.54 -10.64 2.72
C MET A 178 -9.28 -11.24 3.92
N LYS A 179 -8.59 -11.56 5.02
CA LYS A 179 -9.27 -12.04 6.25
C LYS A 179 -10.20 -10.97 6.83
N SER A 180 -9.85 -9.68 6.69
CA SER A 180 -10.70 -8.57 7.12
C SER A 180 -11.98 -8.45 6.28
N LEU A 181 -11.89 -8.62 4.96
CA LEU A 181 -13.05 -8.69 4.06
C LEU A 181 -13.94 -9.89 4.40
N LEU A 182 -13.34 -11.05 4.70
CA LEU A 182 -14.09 -12.24 5.07
C LEU A 182 -14.87 -12.05 6.37
N ARG A 183 -14.26 -11.45 7.41
CA ARG A 183 -14.95 -11.06 8.65
C ARG A 183 -16.08 -10.07 8.39
N LEU A 184 -15.81 -9.03 7.59
CA LEU A 184 -16.81 -8.01 7.25
C LEU A 184 -17.97 -8.59 6.44
N SER A 185 -17.75 -9.65 5.67
CA SER A 185 -18.81 -10.27 4.85
C SER A 185 -20.00 -10.75 5.70
N ASP A 186 -19.78 -11.18 6.95
CA ASP A 186 -20.84 -11.58 7.87
C ASP A 186 -21.65 -10.39 8.41
N ALA A 187 -21.09 -9.19 8.32
CA ALA A 187 -21.68 -7.94 8.80
C ALA A 187 -22.16 -7.03 7.66
N MET A 188 -22.23 -7.50 6.42
CA MET A 188 -22.66 -6.70 5.28
C MET A 188 -23.90 -7.29 4.61
N ASP A 189 -24.56 -6.54 3.74
CA ASP A 189 -25.66 -7.06 2.92
C ASP A 189 -25.20 -8.21 2.00
N GLU A 190 -26.15 -9.06 1.59
CA GLU A 190 -25.86 -10.27 0.82
C GLU A 190 -25.08 -10.00 -0.49
N SER A 191 -25.32 -8.87 -1.15
CA SER A 191 -24.58 -8.51 -2.37
C SER A 191 -23.10 -8.23 -2.09
N THR A 192 -22.82 -7.51 -1.01
CA THR A 192 -21.46 -7.19 -0.57
C THR A 192 -20.74 -8.41 -0.01
N LYS A 193 -21.46 -9.24 0.76
CA LYS A 193 -20.98 -10.52 1.27
C LYS A 193 -20.53 -11.44 0.14
N ALA A 194 -21.36 -11.62 -0.90
CA ALA A 194 -21.02 -12.42 -2.07
C ALA A 194 -19.79 -11.84 -2.81
N LYS A 195 -19.74 -10.52 -3.01
CA LYS A 195 -18.59 -9.83 -3.62
C LYS A 195 -17.30 -10.07 -2.85
N TYR A 196 -17.30 -9.88 -1.53
CA TYR A 196 -16.10 -10.03 -0.70
C TYR A 196 -15.62 -11.47 -0.66
N LYS A 197 -16.53 -12.45 -0.50
CA LYS A 197 -16.18 -13.87 -0.57
C LYS A 197 -15.51 -14.23 -1.90
N LYS A 198 -16.04 -13.73 -3.01
CA LYS A 198 -15.48 -13.92 -4.35
C LYS A 198 -14.06 -13.34 -4.47
N ILE A 199 -13.84 -12.11 -4.00
CA ILE A 199 -12.52 -11.47 -4.00
C ILE A 199 -11.51 -12.25 -3.15
N VAL A 200 -11.91 -12.67 -1.94
CA VAL A 200 -11.04 -13.42 -1.04
C VAL A 200 -10.62 -14.74 -1.68
N LYS A 201 -11.57 -15.49 -2.24
CA LYS A 201 -11.30 -16.77 -2.92
C LYS A 201 -10.32 -16.59 -4.08
N THR A 202 -10.53 -15.60 -4.94
CA THR A 202 -9.62 -15.27 -6.04
C THR A 202 -8.22 -14.94 -5.55
N SER A 203 -8.09 -14.11 -4.51
CA SER A 203 -6.80 -13.71 -3.98
C SER A 203 -6.00 -14.93 -3.49
N VAL A 204 -6.65 -15.83 -2.76
CA VAL A 204 -6.04 -17.08 -2.26
C VAL A 204 -5.61 -18.00 -3.42
N GLU A 205 -6.44 -18.15 -4.45
CA GLU A 205 -6.11 -19.03 -5.60
C GLU A 205 -5.08 -18.43 -6.56
N SER A 206 -4.83 -17.12 -6.48
CA SER A 206 -3.94 -16.41 -7.41
C SER A 206 -2.44 -16.56 -7.14
N ASP A 207 -2.05 -17.03 -5.96
CA ASP A 207 -0.65 -17.26 -5.57
C ASP A 207 -0.51 -18.64 -4.94
N SER A 208 -0.07 -19.61 -5.75
CA SER A 208 0.16 -20.99 -5.30
C SER A 208 1.39 -21.16 -4.41
N SER A 209 2.15 -20.09 -4.13
CA SER A 209 3.34 -20.18 -3.27
C SER A 209 3.03 -20.18 -1.77
N TYR A 210 1.78 -19.97 -1.38
CA TYR A 210 1.30 -20.05 0.00
C TYR A 210 0.02 -20.86 0.11
N LYS A 211 -0.26 -21.34 1.33
CA LYS A 211 -1.52 -22.01 1.66
C LYS A 211 -2.52 -21.00 2.19
N GLN A 212 -3.81 -21.31 2.02
CA GLN A 212 -4.94 -20.53 2.52
C GLN A 212 -4.90 -20.17 4.02
N THR A 213 -4.07 -20.85 4.82
CA THR A 213 -3.97 -20.65 6.28
C THR A 213 -2.67 -20.02 6.76
N ASP A 214 -1.69 -19.76 5.89
CA ASP A 214 -0.32 -19.38 6.31
C ASP A 214 -0.25 -18.07 7.11
N TYR A 215 -1.25 -17.19 6.96
CA TYR A 215 -1.32 -15.87 7.61
C TYR A 215 -2.56 -15.68 8.50
N LEU A 216 -3.15 -16.79 8.97
CA LEU A 216 -4.33 -16.76 9.84
C LEU A 216 -3.97 -17.16 11.26
N ASN A 217 -4.26 -16.28 12.22
CA ASN A 217 -3.83 -16.41 13.61
C ASN A 217 -4.97 -16.76 14.58
N SER A 218 -6.18 -17.08 14.08
CA SER A 218 -7.31 -17.47 14.92
C SER A 218 -8.08 -18.65 14.32
N TYR A 219 -8.66 -19.50 15.18
CA TYR A 219 -9.49 -20.62 14.74
C TYR A 219 -10.70 -20.15 13.93
N SER A 220 -11.30 -19.02 14.31
CA SER A 220 -12.43 -18.43 13.59
C SER A 220 -12.05 -18.04 12.15
N ASP A 221 -10.90 -17.41 11.96
CA ASP A 221 -10.45 -17.05 10.60
C ASP A 221 -10.10 -18.28 9.77
N ILE A 222 -9.44 -19.28 10.38
CA ILE A 222 -9.07 -20.53 9.72
C ILE A 222 -10.33 -21.28 9.26
N ASP A 223 -11.32 -21.41 10.14
CA ASP A 223 -12.58 -22.08 9.85
C ASP A 223 -13.35 -21.38 8.73
N LYS A 224 -13.48 -20.04 8.80
CA LYS A 224 -14.13 -19.23 7.76
C LYS A 224 -13.42 -19.34 6.42
N MET A 225 -12.09 -19.29 6.41
CA MET A 225 -11.32 -19.39 5.18
C MET A 225 -11.48 -20.77 4.55
N LYS A 226 -11.30 -21.85 5.32
CA LYS A 226 -11.50 -23.21 4.81
C LYS A 226 -12.90 -23.41 4.25
N SER A 227 -13.92 -22.97 5.00
CA SER A 227 -15.32 -23.04 4.56
C SER A 227 -15.55 -22.32 3.24
N LEU A 228 -14.97 -21.11 3.07
CA LEU A 228 -15.07 -20.37 1.81
C LEU A 228 -14.38 -21.09 0.65
N MET A 229 -13.21 -21.67 0.91
CA MET A 229 -12.42 -22.34 -0.12
C MET A 229 -13.06 -23.66 -0.57
N GLU A 230 -13.74 -24.37 0.34
CA GLU A 230 -14.51 -25.58 0.05
C GLU A 230 -15.91 -25.30 -0.57
N ASP A 231 -16.43 -24.09 -0.42
CA ASP A 231 -17.74 -23.69 -0.97
C ASP A 231 -17.69 -23.60 -2.51
N SER A 232 -18.19 -24.64 -3.17
CA SER A 232 -18.26 -24.74 -4.64
C SER A 232 -19.31 -23.82 -5.26
N THR A 233 -20.19 -23.19 -4.48
CA THR A 233 -21.20 -22.24 -4.99
C THR A 233 -20.61 -20.86 -5.26
N ILE A 234 -19.46 -20.55 -4.65
CA ILE A 234 -18.72 -19.29 -4.84
C ILE A 234 -17.60 -19.50 -5.87
N SER A 235 -17.76 -18.89 -7.04
CA SER A 235 -16.72 -18.78 -8.09
C SER A 235 -15.72 -17.66 -7.79
N THR A 236 -14.52 -17.72 -8.34
CA THR A 236 -13.57 -16.59 -8.40
C THR A 236 -14.02 -15.47 -9.35
N ASN A 237 -13.64 -14.23 -9.05
CA ASN A 237 -13.61 -13.16 -10.05
C ASN A 237 -12.31 -13.30 -10.82
N GLY A 238 -12.37 -13.37 -12.15
CA GLY A 238 -11.15 -13.26 -12.95
C GLY A 238 -10.42 -11.93 -12.70
N LEU A 239 -9.31 -11.73 -13.40
CA LEU A 239 -8.54 -10.49 -13.31
C LEU A 239 -9.39 -9.26 -13.65
N THR A 240 -9.11 -8.15 -12.97
CA THR A 240 -9.84 -6.89 -13.12
C THR A 240 -9.09 -5.95 -14.07
N GLN A 241 -9.80 -5.31 -15.01
CA GLN A 241 -9.27 -4.14 -15.73
C GLN A 241 -9.52 -2.91 -14.85
N GLN A 242 -8.46 -2.22 -14.43
CA GLN A 242 -8.62 -1.07 -13.55
C GLN A 242 -7.45 -0.10 -13.68
N LEU A 243 -7.75 1.19 -13.69
CA LEU A 243 -6.74 2.24 -13.56
C LEU A 243 -7.13 3.20 -12.45
N LYS A 244 -6.27 3.37 -11.45
CA LYS A 244 -6.51 4.24 -10.31
C LYS A 244 -5.38 5.25 -10.17
N ILE A 245 -5.75 6.53 -10.14
CA ILE A 245 -4.84 7.65 -9.87
C ILE A 245 -5.23 8.19 -8.51
N TYR A 246 -4.34 7.99 -7.55
CA TYR A 246 -4.44 8.45 -6.17
C TYR A 246 -3.64 9.76 -6.06
N ASN A 247 -4.25 10.86 -6.50
CA ASN A 247 -3.58 12.16 -6.53
C ASN A 247 -3.24 12.66 -5.11
N ASP A 248 -4.08 12.37 -4.11
CA ASP A 248 -3.83 12.84 -2.73
C ASP A 248 -2.66 12.12 -2.03
N MET A 249 -2.22 10.95 -2.54
CA MET A 249 -1.03 10.25 -2.08
C MET A 249 0.03 10.00 -3.16
N ASP A 250 -0.06 10.68 -4.30
CA ASP A 250 0.91 10.60 -5.40
C ASP A 250 1.23 9.16 -5.84
N ARG A 251 0.19 8.32 -5.99
CA ARG A 251 0.31 6.93 -6.46
C ARG A 251 -0.57 6.67 -7.67
N VAL A 252 -0.12 5.74 -8.52
CA VAL A 252 -0.92 5.22 -9.62
C VAL A 252 -0.86 3.70 -9.60
N THR A 253 -2.00 3.06 -9.81
CA THR A 253 -2.07 1.63 -10.10
C THR A 253 -2.80 1.39 -11.41
N TYR A 254 -2.35 0.40 -12.15
CA TYR A 254 -2.95 0.00 -13.40
C TYR A 254 -2.92 -1.52 -13.52
N HIS A 255 -4.07 -2.14 -13.71
CA HIS A 255 -4.25 -3.57 -13.86
C HIS A 255 -4.76 -3.81 -15.27
N ASN A 256 -4.02 -4.59 -16.04
CA ASN A 256 -4.42 -5.04 -17.37
C ASN A 256 -4.83 -6.50 -17.29
N LYS A 257 -6.13 -6.78 -17.40
CA LYS A 257 -6.66 -8.14 -17.27
C LYS A 257 -6.31 -9.03 -18.46
N GLU A 258 -6.20 -8.46 -19.66
CA GLU A 258 -6.01 -9.21 -20.90
C GLU A 258 -4.57 -9.69 -21.03
N LEU A 259 -3.62 -8.85 -20.63
CA LEU A 259 -2.19 -9.18 -20.63
C LEU A 259 -1.69 -9.70 -19.29
N ASP A 260 -2.56 -9.79 -18.28
CA ASP A 260 -2.27 -10.36 -16.97
C ASP A 260 -1.03 -9.71 -16.31
N PHE A 261 -1.07 -8.39 -16.17
CA PHE A 261 -0.06 -7.64 -15.41
C PHE A 261 -0.69 -6.50 -14.60
N ALA A 262 0.04 -6.00 -13.62
CA ALA A 262 -0.24 -4.72 -13.00
C ALA A 262 1.01 -3.83 -12.96
N PHE A 263 0.80 -2.54 -13.06
CA PHE A 263 1.79 -1.48 -12.98
C PHE A 263 1.51 -0.59 -11.78
N GLY A 264 2.56 -0.21 -11.07
CA GLY A 264 2.51 0.76 -9.98
C GLY A 264 3.48 1.91 -10.23
N LEU A 265 3.09 3.13 -9.85
CA LEU A 265 3.96 4.30 -9.90
C LEU A 265 3.95 5.02 -8.56
N SER A 266 5.15 5.31 -8.05
CA SER A 266 5.39 5.94 -6.76
C SER A 266 6.08 7.29 -6.94
N MET A 267 5.36 8.38 -6.63
CA MET A 267 5.83 9.76 -6.80
C MET A 267 5.91 10.50 -5.46
N THR A 268 6.48 11.71 -5.49
CA THR A 268 6.60 12.62 -4.35
C THR A 268 6.29 14.03 -4.84
N SER A 269 5.72 14.83 -3.95
CA SER A 269 5.37 16.24 -4.19
C SER A 269 5.65 17.06 -2.94
N LYS A 270 5.22 18.33 -2.95
CA LYS A 270 5.14 19.20 -1.77
C LYS A 270 4.31 18.62 -0.63
N ASN A 271 3.38 17.73 -0.94
CA ASN A 271 2.44 17.18 0.02
C ASN A 271 2.73 15.72 0.38
N VAL A 272 3.51 14.98 -0.41
CA VAL A 272 3.73 13.56 -0.19
C VAL A 272 5.21 13.24 -0.08
N ALA A 273 5.59 12.58 1.01
CA ALA A 273 6.95 12.17 1.27
C ALA A 273 7.43 11.11 0.26
N ARG A 274 8.70 11.22 -0.14
CA ARG A 274 9.39 10.27 -1.01
C ARG A 274 9.57 8.91 -0.36
N TYR A 275 9.82 8.89 0.95
CA TYR A 275 9.96 7.68 1.77
C TYR A 275 9.85 8.04 3.25
N GLU A 276 9.66 7.04 4.09
CA GLU A 276 9.78 7.16 5.54
C GLU A 276 10.92 6.27 6.05
N SER A 277 11.79 6.82 6.90
CA SER A 277 12.83 6.11 7.64
C SER A 277 12.76 6.58 9.09
N ILE A 278 12.19 5.74 9.95
CA ILE A 278 12.03 6.00 11.40
C ILE A 278 12.21 4.68 12.15
N ASN A 279 12.46 4.74 13.47
CA ASN A 279 12.57 3.56 14.33
C ASN A 279 13.62 2.52 13.87
N GLY A 280 14.65 2.95 13.14
CA GLY A 280 15.65 2.04 12.57
C GLY A 280 15.18 1.25 11.35
N GLU A 281 14.02 1.57 10.78
CA GLU A 281 13.42 0.89 9.63
C GLU A 281 13.63 1.68 8.33
N ASN A 282 13.68 0.97 7.19
CA ASN A 282 13.78 1.53 5.83
C ASN A 282 14.94 2.53 5.61
N LEU A 283 16.10 2.23 6.19
CA LEU A 283 17.30 3.07 6.17
C LEU A 283 17.83 3.44 4.77
N LYS A 284 17.38 2.73 3.73
CA LYS A 284 17.81 2.89 2.33
C LYS A 284 16.66 3.21 1.37
N GLY A 285 15.50 3.65 1.87
CA GLY A 285 14.31 3.93 1.07
C GLY A 285 14.40 5.15 0.15
N TRP A 286 15.57 5.77 -0.01
CA TRP A 286 15.80 7.13 -0.53
C TRP A 286 15.06 7.46 -1.82
N HIS A 287 14.95 6.52 -2.75
CA HIS A 287 14.38 6.75 -4.08
C HIS A 287 13.01 6.06 -4.31
N THR A 288 12.42 5.44 -3.29
CA THR A 288 11.18 4.63 -3.42
C THR A 288 9.94 5.42 -3.85
N GLY A 289 9.92 6.75 -3.66
CA GLY A 289 8.92 7.69 -4.18
C GLY A 289 9.45 8.66 -5.24
N ALA A 290 10.64 8.42 -5.80
CA ALA A 290 11.31 9.31 -6.75
C ALA A 290 10.89 9.05 -8.21
N GLY A 291 9.61 8.75 -8.44
CA GLY A 291 9.13 8.24 -9.73
C GLY A 291 9.52 6.78 -9.96
N MET A 292 9.55 5.97 -8.89
CA MET A 292 9.81 4.53 -9.00
C MET A 292 8.61 3.83 -9.62
N SER A 293 8.86 2.98 -10.61
CA SER A 293 7.87 2.11 -11.22
C SER A 293 7.94 0.68 -10.71
N TYR A 294 6.79 0.03 -10.65
CA TYR A 294 6.62 -1.37 -10.29
C TYR A 294 5.92 -2.12 -11.42
N LEU A 295 6.36 -3.33 -11.72
CA LEU A 295 5.73 -4.24 -12.67
C LEU A 295 5.45 -5.58 -11.99
N TYR A 296 4.18 -5.87 -11.78
CA TYR A 296 3.67 -7.13 -11.28
C TYR A 296 3.21 -7.97 -12.46
N ASN A 297 3.72 -9.18 -12.57
CA ASN A 297 3.39 -10.14 -13.63
C ASN A 297 3.25 -11.54 -13.04
N SER A 298 3.42 -12.63 -13.82
CA SER A 298 3.31 -13.99 -13.24
C SER A 298 4.45 -14.37 -12.29
N ASP A 299 5.52 -13.59 -12.17
CA ASP A 299 6.51 -13.73 -11.07
C ASP A 299 6.00 -13.03 -9.79
N VAL A 300 5.03 -13.66 -9.13
CA VAL A 300 4.40 -13.18 -7.88
C VAL A 300 5.36 -13.10 -6.69
N LYS A 301 6.62 -13.52 -6.85
CA LYS A 301 7.67 -13.46 -5.84
C LYS A 301 8.69 -12.36 -6.12
N HIS A 302 8.51 -11.57 -7.17
CA HIS A 302 9.49 -10.60 -7.63
C HIS A 302 9.91 -9.62 -6.52
N TYR A 303 8.93 -8.94 -5.89
CA TYR A 303 9.14 -7.99 -4.79
C TYR A 303 9.21 -8.65 -3.40
N ARG A 304 9.05 -9.98 -3.34
CA ARG A 304 9.28 -10.81 -2.15
C ARG A 304 10.64 -11.49 -2.24
N ASP A 305 10.87 -12.50 -1.40
CA ASP A 305 12.07 -13.35 -1.39
C ASP A 305 13.35 -12.49 -1.42
N ASN A 306 13.50 -11.64 -0.39
CA ASN A 306 14.64 -10.76 -0.14
C ASN A 306 14.90 -9.65 -1.16
N PHE A 307 13.94 -9.28 -2.01
CA PHE A 307 14.09 -8.15 -2.94
C PHE A 307 14.59 -6.87 -2.25
N TRP A 308 13.90 -6.40 -1.20
CA TRP A 308 14.24 -5.14 -0.53
C TRP A 308 15.60 -5.15 0.19
N ALA A 309 16.12 -6.34 0.52
CA ALA A 309 17.44 -6.49 1.14
C ALA A 309 18.57 -6.56 0.11
N THR A 310 18.27 -6.91 -1.15
CA THR A 310 19.27 -7.24 -2.18
C THR A 310 19.25 -6.33 -3.40
N ALA A 311 18.13 -5.66 -3.66
CA ALA A 311 18.02 -4.69 -4.74
C ALA A 311 19.03 -3.55 -4.56
N ASP A 312 19.62 -3.09 -5.66
CA ASP A 312 20.38 -1.85 -5.64
C ASP A 312 19.42 -0.66 -5.44
N MET A 313 19.30 -0.24 -4.18
CA MET A 313 18.44 0.87 -3.77
C MET A 313 18.83 2.22 -4.37
N LYS A 314 20.02 2.34 -4.99
CA LYS A 314 20.45 3.55 -5.75
C LYS A 314 19.95 3.55 -7.19
N ARG A 315 19.47 2.40 -7.67
CA ARG A 315 19.07 2.14 -9.05
C ARG A 315 17.68 1.49 -9.07
N LEU A 316 16.69 2.13 -8.46
CA LEU A 316 15.32 1.62 -8.50
C LEU A 316 14.70 1.91 -9.87
N ALA A 317 13.93 0.95 -10.41
CA ALA A 317 13.31 1.05 -11.73
C ALA A 317 12.52 2.35 -11.90
N GLY A 318 12.73 3.04 -13.03
CA GLY A 318 12.08 4.31 -13.39
C GLY A 318 12.72 5.56 -12.78
N THR A 319 13.56 5.44 -11.76
CA THR A 319 14.14 6.60 -11.06
C THR A 319 15.26 7.29 -11.87
N THR A 320 15.41 8.61 -11.68
CA THR A 320 16.53 9.40 -12.19
C THR A 320 17.40 9.85 -11.02
N THR A 321 18.66 9.42 -10.97
CA THR A 321 19.61 9.67 -9.87
C THR A 321 20.91 10.26 -10.40
N LEU A 322 21.81 10.65 -9.49
CA LEU A 322 23.16 11.10 -9.86
C LEU A 322 24.16 9.94 -9.72
N GLU A 323 25.10 9.82 -10.65
CA GLU A 323 26.24 8.91 -10.47
C GLU A 323 27.04 9.31 -9.22
N ASN A 324 27.45 8.29 -8.45
CA ASN A 324 28.19 8.47 -7.20
C ASN A 324 27.47 9.37 -6.19
N GLU A 325 26.12 9.40 -6.20
CA GLU A 325 25.32 10.09 -5.20
C GLU A 325 25.66 9.56 -3.79
N ILE A 326 25.90 10.51 -2.87
CA ILE A 326 26.13 10.23 -1.45
C ILE A 326 24.78 10.33 -0.75
N LEU A 327 24.21 9.19 -0.43
CA LEU A 327 22.87 9.11 0.16
C LEU A 327 22.95 9.20 1.68
N LYS A 328 22.16 10.11 2.23
CA LYS A 328 22.06 10.40 3.65
C LYS A 328 20.59 10.49 4.07
N ASP A 329 20.32 10.11 5.30
CA ASP A 329 19.01 10.33 5.90
C ASP A 329 18.77 11.84 6.12
N THR A 330 17.51 12.27 6.10
CA THR A 330 17.10 13.69 6.25
C THR A 330 15.68 13.81 6.77
N ASP A 331 15.36 14.87 7.52
CA ASP A 331 13.99 15.12 7.94
C ASP A 331 13.10 15.65 6.79
N ASP A 332 13.68 16.28 5.77
CA ASP A 332 12.95 16.77 4.58
C ASP A 332 12.79 15.66 3.53
N LYS A 333 11.74 14.85 3.68
CA LYS A 333 11.42 13.75 2.76
C LYS A 333 10.65 14.16 1.52
N LYS A 334 10.22 15.42 1.40
CA LYS A 334 9.33 15.89 0.34
C LYS A 334 10.09 16.57 -0.80
N SER A 335 9.37 16.84 -1.87
CA SER A 335 9.84 17.73 -2.93
C SER A 335 9.30 19.14 -2.71
N SER A 336 9.92 20.17 -3.30
CA SER A 336 9.30 21.50 -3.36
C SER A 336 8.20 21.62 -4.43
N LYS A 337 8.07 20.61 -5.31
CA LYS A 337 7.26 20.67 -6.52
C LYS A 337 5.79 20.37 -6.28
N THR A 338 4.91 21.10 -6.97
CA THR A 338 3.45 20.96 -6.88
C THR A 338 2.83 20.37 -8.14
N PHE A 339 3.56 20.31 -9.26
CA PHE A 339 3.06 19.74 -10.51
C PHE A 339 3.35 18.23 -10.54
N VAL A 340 2.54 17.49 -9.79
CA VAL A 340 2.61 16.02 -9.66
C VAL A 340 1.17 15.50 -9.64
N GLY A 341 0.92 14.42 -10.38
CA GLY A 341 -0.40 13.80 -10.46
C GLY A 341 -0.75 13.38 -11.88
N GLY A 342 -2.01 13.01 -12.11
CA GLY A 342 -2.46 12.57 -13.42
C GLY A 342 -3.96 12.61 -13.63
N THR A 343 -4.36 12.34 -14.86
CA THR A 343 -5.74 12.17 -15.28
C THR A 343 -5.88 10.91 -16.13
N LYS A 344 -7.07 10.32 -16.13
CA LYS A 344 -7.41 9.16 -16.95
C LYS A 344 -8.61 9.46 -17.82
N PHE A 345 -8.58 8.93 -19.04
CA PHE A 345 -9.73 8.96 -19.95
C PHE A 345 -10.69 7.80 -19.64
N ASP A 346 -10.14 6.62 -19.41
CA ASP A 346 -10.84 5.39 -19.04
C ASP A 346 -9.92 4.51 -18.15
N ASP A 347 -10.30 3.25 -17.93
CA ASP A 347 -9.50 2.29 -17.15
C ASP A 347 -8.33 1.65 -17.92
N GLN A 348 -7.96 2.21 -19.07
CA GLN A 348 -6.87 1.74 -19.95
C GLN A 348 -5.95 2.87 -20.42
N HIS A 349 -6.36 4.14 -20.29
CA HIS A 349 -5.64 5.28 -20.84
C HIS A 349 -5.49 6.40 -19.80
N ALA A 350 -4.25 6.79 -19.53
CA ALA A 350 -3.95 7.87 -18.58
C ALA A 350 -2.69 8.66 -18.97
N SER A 351 -2.66 9.92 -18.52
CA SER A 351 -1.49 10.80 -18.59
C SER A 351 -1.11 11.27 -17.20
N ILE A 352 0.14 11.05 -16.83
CA ILE A 352 0.69 11.34 -15.49
C ILE A 352 1.96 12.17 -15.63
N GLY A 353 2.11 13.19 -14.79
CA GLY A 353 3.26 14.08 -14.76
C GLY A 353 3.89 14.16 -13.37
N MET A 354 5.21 14.35 -13.36
CA MET A 354 5.99 14.62 -12.15
C MET A 354 7.09 15.61 -12.48
N ASP A 355 6.93 16.86 -12.03
CA ASP A 355 8.06 17.79 -11.90
C ASP A 355 8.94 17.27 -10.77
N PHE A 356 10.04 16.62 -11.12
CA PHE A 356 10.91 15.88 -10.22
C PHE A 356 12.05 16.75 -9.70
N GLU A 357 12.33 16.57 -8.41
CA GLU A 357 13.48 17.13 -7.69
C GLU A 357 14.01 16.05 -6.73
N ASN A 358 15.32 15.78 -6.78
CA ASN A 358 15.95 14.83 -5.86
C ASN A 358 16.00 15.39 -4.42
N GLN A 359 16.42 14.55 -3.47
CA GLN A 359 16.44 14.91 -2.06
C GLN A 359 17.29 16.15 -1.76
N ASP A 360 18.45 16.27 -2.39
CA ASP A 360 19.39 17.38 -2.18
C ASP A 360 19.09 18.62 -3.05
N LYS A 361 18.03 18.58 -3.88
CA LYS A 361 17.62 19.66 -4.79
C LYS A 361 18.69 20.06 -5.80
N THR A 362 19.57 19.12 -6.13
CA THR A 362 20.67 19.28 -7.10
C THR A 362 20.37 18.63 -8.44
N LEU A 363 19.37 17.76 -8.52
CA LEU A 363 18.93 17.10 -9.75
C LEU A 363 17.43 17.35 -9.96
N THR A 364 17.08 17.83 -11.14
CA THR A 364 15.69 18.04 -11.57
C THR A 364 15.40 17.36 -12.90
N ALA A 365 14.15 16.97 -13.13
CA ALA A 365 13.66 16.44 -14.40
C ALA A 365 12.16 16.65 -14.54
N LYS A 366 11.64 16.72 -15.77
CA LYS A 366 10.21 16.60 -16.04
C LYS A 366 9.93 15.18 -16.50
N LYS A 367 9.32 14.38 -15.63
CA LYS A 367 8.96 12.98 -15.90
C LYS A 367 7.49 12.91 -16.30
N SER A 368 7.18 12.16 -17.34
CA SER A 368 5.82 11.96 -17.83
C SER A 368 5.60 10.51 -18.19
N TYR A 369 4.41 10.01 -17.86
CA TYR A 369 4.03 8.62 -18.06
C TYR A 369 2.70 8.57 -18.79
N PHE A 370 2.60 7.76 -19.82
CA PHE A 370 1.36 7.55 -20.56
C PHE A 370 1.02 6.07 -20.53
N ILE A 371 -0.09 5.73 -19.89
CA ILE A 371 -0.65 4.38 -19.96
C ILE A 371 -1.50 4.35 -21.22
N LEU A 372 -1.14 3.47 -22.14
CA LEU A 372 -1.78 3.29 -23.45
C LEU A 372 -2.18 1.82 -23.60
N ASN A 373 -3.11 1.39 -22.75
CA ASN A 373 -3.58 0.02 -22.62
C ASN A 373 -2.46 -1.02 -22.44
N ASP A 374 -1.99 -1.60 -23.54
CA ASP A 374 -1.00 -2.67 -23.55
C ASP A 374 0.45 -2.18 -23.38
N LYS A 375 0.67 -0.86 -23.38
CA LYS A 375 2.00 -0.25 -23.28
C LYS A 375 2.00 0.93 -22.33
N ILE A 376 3.17 1.19 -21.74
CA ILE A 376 3.39 2.34 -20.87
C ILE A 376 4.59 3.11 -21.42
N VAL A 377 4.38 4.38 -21.75
CA VAL A 377 5.42 5.27 -22.27
C VAL A 377 6.04 6.05 -21.12
N PHE A 378 7.36 6.07 -21.05
CA PHE A 378 8.15 6.84 -20.09
C PHE A 378 8.90 7.95 -20.83
N LEU A 379 8.64 9.20 -20.50
CA LEU A 379 9.36 10.35 -21.04
C LEU A 379 10.08 11.13 -19.93
N GLY A 380 11.33 11.47 -20.15
CA GLY A 380 12.12 12.34 -19.28
C GLY A 380 12.69 13.50 -20.08
N THR A 381 12.38 14.75 -19.70
CA THR A 381 12.92 15.95 -20.34
C THR A 381 13.47 16.92 -19.32
N GLY A 382 14.28 17.89 -19.77
CA GLY A 382 14.83 18.93 -18.89
C GLY A 382 15.65 18.38 -17.72
N ILE A 383 16.33 17.24 -17.91
CA ILE A 383 17.16 16.61 -16.88
C ILE A 383 18.39 17.50 -16.65
N LYS A 384 18.54 18.02 -15.43
CA LYS A 384 19.61 18.96 -15.08
C LYS A 384 20.19 18.65 -13.71
N SER A 385 21.51 18.54 -13.64
CA SER A 385 22.29 18.55 -12.40
C SER A 385 22.89 19.94 -12.16
N THR A 386 22.86 20.44 -10.93
CA THR A 386 23.65 21.60 -10.49
C THR A 386 25.08 21.22 -10.14
N ASP A 387 25.37 19.93 -9.95
CA ASP A 387 26.70 19.39 -9.75
C ASP A 387 27.19 18.81 -11.08
N SER A 388 28.02 19.58 -11.80
CA SER A 388 28.56 19.18 -13.10
C SER A 388 29.55 18.02 -13.04
N SER A 389 29.99 17.61 -11.85
CA SER A 389 30.85 16.44 -11.66
C SER A 389 30.09 15.11 -11.60
N LYS A 390 28.75 15.16 -11.50
CA LYS A 390 27.89 13.97 -11.39
C LYS A 390 26.91 13.92 -12.54
N ASN A 391 26.99 12.85 -13.33
CA ASN A 391 26.07 12.65 -14.44
C ASN A 391 24.71 12.16 -13.93
N PRO A 392 23.60 12.74 -14.40
CA PRO A 392 22.29 12.15 -14.21
C PRO A 392 22.16 10.83 -14.97
N VAL A 393 21.58 9.81 -14.33
CA VAL A 393 21.26 8.53 -14.97
C VAL A 393 19.85 8.09 -14.59
N THR A 394 19.11 7.58 -15.57
CA THR A 394 17.81 6.96 -15.34
C THR A 394 17.94 5.45 -15.39
N THR A 395 17.46 4.79 -14.34
CA THR A 395 17.37 3.33 -14.32
C THR A 395 16.11 2.92 -15.08
N ILE A 396 16.28 2.24 -16.22
CA ILE A 396 15.14 1.72 -17.01
C ILE A 396 14.47 0.58 -16.24
N GLU A 397 15.26 -0.36 -15.71
CA GLU A 397 14.79 -1.51 -14.97
C GLU A 397 15.84 -1.96 -13.94
N ASN A 398 15.37 -2.54 -12.84
CA ASN A 398 16.16 -3.28 -11.87
C ASN A 398 15.38 -4.54 -11.46
N ARG A 399 15.35 -5.49 -12.39
CA ARG A 399 14.57 -6.73 -12.26
C ARG A 399 15.42 -7.77 -11.55
N LYS A 400 14.92 -8.36 -10.46
CA LYS A 400 15.46 -9.61 -9.90
C LYS A 400 15.61 -10.66 -11.03
N ALA A 401 16.84 -11.05 -11.31
CA ALA A 401 17.16 -11.94 -12.42
C ALA A 401 16.64 -13.35 -12.12
N ASN A 402 15.65 -13.80 -12.90
CA ASN A 402 14.97 -15.08 -12.69
C ASN A 402 14.87 -15.88 -14.00
N GLY A 403 16.02 -16.27 -14.55
CA GLY A 403 16.07 -17.09 -15.77
C GLY A 403 15.65 -16.36 -17.05
N TYR A 404 15.86 -15.05 -17.12
CA TYR A 404 15.63 -14.29 -18.34
C TYR A 404 16.76 -14.48 -19.34
N THR A 405 16.41 -14.62 -20.61
CA THR A 405 17.33 -14.44 -21.75
C THR A 405 17.23 -13.00 -22.22
N LEU A 406 18.37 -12.31 -22.30
CA LEU A 406 18.45 -10.92 -22.72
C LEU A 406 18.65 -10.81 -24.23
N TYR A 407 17.86 -9.95 -24.88
CA TYR A 407 18.02 -9.56 -26.27
C TYR A 407 18.20 -8.04 -26.37
N THR A 408 19.09 -7.61 -27.25
CA THR A 408 19.26 -6.20 -27.64
C THR A 408 19.18 -6.09 -29.16
N ASP A 409 18.29 -5.24 -29.66
CA ASP A 409 18.00 -5.14 -31.11
C ASP A 409 17.81 -6.52 -31.77
N ASP A 410 16.95 -7.35 -31.16
CA ASP A 410 16.57 -8.71 -31.56
C ASP A 410 17.72 -9.73 -31.62
N LYS A 411 18.89 -9.39 -31.07
CA LYS A 411 20.04 -10.29 -30.95
C LYS A 411 20.21 -10.70 -29.50
N GLN A 412 20.32 -12.01 -29.27
CA GLN A 412 20.61 -12.52 -27.94
C GLN A 412 21.96 -12.01 -27.47
N THR A 413 21.99 -11.48 -26.25
CA THR A 413 23.20 -10.95 -25.63
C THR A 413 23.60 -11.83 -24.46
N THR A 414 24.81 -12.39 -24.56
CA THR A 414 25.42 -13.21 -23.51
C THR A 414 26.43 -12.43 -22.67
N ALA A 415 26.71 -11.17 -23.03
CA ALA A 415 27.61 -10.30 -22.29
C ALA A 415 26.94 -9.83 -21.00
N SER A 416 27.68 -9.89 -19.89
CA SER A 416 27.20 -9.41 -18.59
C SER A 416 27.12 -7.88 -18.52
N ASN A 417 27.85 -7.17 -19.39
CA ASN A 417 27.84 -5.72 -19.53
C ASN A 417 27.81 -5.36 -21.03
N ILE A 418 26.94 -4.44 -21.43
CA ILE A 418 26.77 -3.98 -22.83
C ILE A 418 27.03 -2.46 -22.93
N ASN A 419 27.96 -1.96 -22.10
CA ASN A 419 28.26 -0.53 -22.05
C ASN A 419 28.62 0.00 -23.44
N ASP A 420 28.26 1.26 -23.68
CA ASP A 420 28.58 2.02 -24.88
C ASP A 420 27.93 1.59 -26.21
N GLN A 421 27.04 0.58 -26.22
CA GLN A 421 26.27 0.25 -27.43
C GLN A 421 24.97 1.05 -27.50
N GLU A 422 24.73 1.66 -28.68
CA GLU A 422 23.42 2.22 -28.99
C GLU A 422 22.43 1.09 -29.25
N THR A 423 21.23 1.17 -28.66
CA THR A 423 20.16 0.19 -28.86
C THR A 423 18.82 0.88 -29.09
N ASN A 424 17.94 0.25 -29.88
CA ASN A 424 16.53 0.63 -30.06
C ASN A 424 15.58 -0.23 -29.22
N SER A 425 15.99 -1.44 -28.84
CA SER A 425 15.17 -2.32 -28.03
C SER A 425 15.97 -3.19 -27.05
N VAL A 426 15.34 -3.46 -25.92
CA VAL A 426 15.79 -4.47 -24.95
C VAL A 426 14.61 -5.39 -24.69
N PHE A 427 14.83 -6.70 -24.70
CA PHE A 427 13.81 -7.68 -24.40
C PHE A 427 14.33 -8.72 -23.40
N LEU A 428 13.58 -8.91 -22.33
CA LEU A 428 13.78 -9.94 -21.32
C LEU A 428 12.79 -11.06 -21.61
N GLU A 429 13.29 -12.14 -22.22
CA GLU A 429 12.50 -13.31 -22.55
C GLU A 429 12.54 -14.32 -21.40
N SER A 430 11.39 -14.89 -21.05
CA SER A 430 11.24 -16.01 -20.13
C SER A 430 10.52 -17.15 -20.83
N THR A 431 10.71 -18.37 -20.33
CA THR A 431 9.94 -19.54 -20.79
C THR A 431 8.44 -19.41 -20.49
N ASP A 432 8.07 -18.64 -19.47
CA ASP A 432 6.69 -18.22 -19.22
C ASP A 432 6.49 -16.84 -19.87
N THR A 433 5.74 -16.79 -20.97
CA THR A 433 5.53 -15.55 -21.74
C THR A 433 4.85 -14.45 -20.94
N LYS A 434 4.13 -14.79 -19.86
CA LYS A 434 3.55 -13.80 -18.93
C LYS A 434 4.60 -13.10 -18.07
N LYS A 435 5.87 -13.51 -18.13
CA LYS A 435 7.00 -12.84 -17.48
C LYS A 435 7.78 -11.94 -18.42
N ASN A 436 7.55 -12.02 -19.73
CA ASN A 436 8.33 -11.28 -20.72
C ASN A 436 8.21 -9.76 -20.50
N ILE A 437 9.30 -9.05 -20.74
CA ILE A 437 9.35 -7.59 -20.60
C ILE A 437 10.12 -6.99 -21.77
N GLY A 438 9.50 -6.06 -22.49
CA GLY A 438 10.12 -5.36 -23.61
C GLY A 438 10.21 -3.87 -23.36
N TYR A 439 11.33 -3.28 -23.76
CA TYR A 439 11.57 -1.85 -23.77
C TYR A 439 11.91 -1.43 -25.20
N HIS A 440 11.22 -0.41 -25.70
CA HIS A 440 11.46 0.17 -27.01
C HIS A 440 11.79 1.65 -26.84
N PHE A 441 12.87 2.11 -27.46
CA PHE A 441 13.35 3.48 -27.37
C PHE A 441 12.96 4.25 -28.63
N LEU A 442 12.23 5.36 -28.46
CA LEU A 442 11.77 6.22 -29.58
C LEU A 442 12.94 6.84 -30.37
N SER A 443 14.11 6.90 -29.76
CA SER A 443 15.39 7.26 -30.36
C SER A 443 16.45 6.32 -29.78
N LYS A 444 17.48 6.00 -30.56
CA LYS A 444 18.62 5.21 -30.05
C LYS A 444 19.18 5.84 -28.78
N ILE A 445 19.38 5.00 -27.76
CA ILE A 445 20.02 5.41 -26.51
C ILE A 445 21.30 4.62 -26.30
N LYS A 446 22.27 5.26 -25.65
CA LYS A 446 23.54 4.65 -25.26
C LYS A 446 23.48 4.30 -23.78
N SER A 447 23.77 3.06 -23.41
CA SER A 447 23.96 2.70 -22.00
C SER A 447 25.25 3.34 -21.48
N PRO A 448 25.22 4.02 -20.32
CA PRO A 448 26.44 4.49 -19.65
C PRO A 448 27.32 3.31 -19.21
#